data_AF-A0A3D2VN85-F1
#
_entry.id   AF-A0A3D2VN85-F1
#
_cell.length_a   1.000
_cell.length_b   1.000
_cell.length_c   1.000
_cell.angle_alpha   90.00
_cell.angle_beta   90.00
_cell.angle_gamma   90.00
#
_symmetry.space_group_name_H-M   'P 1'
#
loop_
_entity.id
_entity.type
_entity.pdbx_description
1 polymer ?
#
loop_
_entity_poly.entity_id
_entity_poly.type
_entity_poly.pdbx_seq_one_letter_code
_entity_poly.pdbx_strand_id
1 'polypeptide(L)'
;MLQDLEAPEAAAAVAQKIIDRLAEPFLLGSASAAITASVGIALYRPELPANLDLAMNLLRQADAAMYAAKQTGKNNWRFAEQLGLG
;
A
#
# COMPACT_ATOMS: atom_id res chain seq x y z
N MET A 1 -2.44 0.73 -10.15
CA MET A 1 -1.94 -0.65 -10.30
C MET A 1 -0.49 -0.56 -10.76
N LEU A 2 0.42 -1.26 -10.09
CA LEU A 2 1.81 -1.34 -10.52
C LEU A 2 1.96 -2.62 -11.34
N GLN A 3 2.52 -2.52 -12.54
CA GLN A 3 2.70 -3.62 -13.48
C GLN A 3 4.20 -3.90 -13.66
N ASP A 4 4.54 -5.06 -14.22
CA ASP A 4 5.91 -5.47 -14.52
C ASP A 4 6.85 -5.43 -13.31
N LEU A 5 6.36 -5.94 -12.18
CA LEU A 5 7.16 -6.12 -10.98
C LEU A 5 8.01 -7.38 -11.12
N GLU A 6 9.33 -7.21 -11.17
CA GLU A 6 10.27 -8.34 -11.15
C GLU A 6 10.27 -9.06 -9.79
N ALA A 7 9.88 -8.37 -8.72
CA ALA A 7 9.77 -8.95 -7.38
C ALA A 7 8.78 -8.17 -6.47
N PRO A 8 8.13 -8.82 -5.48
CA PRO A 8 7.28 -8.16 -4.48
C PRO A 8 7.93 -6.95 -3.79
N GLU A 9 9.24 -7.01 -3.59
CA GLU A 9 10.06 -5.98 -2.94
C GLU A 9 10.01 -4.66 -3.70
N ALA A 10 9.83 -4.68 -5.02
CA ALA A 10 9.68 -3.46 -5.80
C ALA A 10 8.37 -2.72 -5.47
N ALA A 11 7.29 -3.44 -5.14
CA ALA A 11 6.05 -2.82 -4.67
C ALA A 11 6.24 -2.18 -3.28
N ALA A 12 6.98 -2.85 -2.38
CA ALA A 12 7.33 -2.30 -1.07
C ALA A 12 8.20 -1.05 -1.19
N ALA A 13 9.20 -1.04 -2.09
CA ALA A 13 10.04 0.12 -2.34
C ALA A 13 9.23 1.34 -2.84
N VAL A 14 8.26 1.11 -3.74
CA VAL A 14 7.36 2.17 -4.20
C VAL A 14 6.47 2.67 -3.06
N ALA A 15 5.91 1.77 -2.25
CA ALA A 15 5.11 2.15 -1.10
C ALA A 15 5.91 3.01 -0.10
N GLN A 16 7.15 2.60 0.21
CA GLN A 16 8.04 3.36 1.09
C GLN A 16 8.34 4.76 0.51
N LYS A 17 8.65 4.85 -0.78
CA LYS A 17 8.90 6.14 -1.45
C LYS A 17 7.70 7.08 -1.36
N ILE A 18 6.47 6.56 -1.51
CA ILE A 18 5.24 7.34 -1.36
C ILE A 18 5.11 7.85 0.09
N ILE A 19 5.32 6.97 1.07
CA ILE A 19 5.24 7.32 2.49
C ILE A 19 6.24 8.41 2.84
N ASP A 20 7.51 8.24 2.44
CA ASP A 20 8.58 9.20 2.72
C ASP A 20 8.26 10.58 2.14
N ARG A 21 7.76 10.63 0.89
CA ARG A 21 7.38 11.88 0.24
C ARG A 21 6.18 12.57 0.88
N LEU A 22 5.20 11.79 1.35
CA LEU A 22 4.05 12.35 2.06
C LEU A 22 4.38 12.75 3.50
N ALA A 23 5.47 12.23 4.08
CA ALA A 23 5.94 12.63 5.40
C ALA A 23 6.70 13.97 5.39
N GLU A 24 7.14 14.44 4.22
CA GLU A 24 7.73 15.78 4.08
C GLU A 24 6.68 16.87 4.41
N PRO A 25 7.03 17.91 5.18
CA PRO A 25 6.07 18.96 5.52
C PRO A 25 5.59 19.73 4.30
N PHE A 26 4.28 19.86 4.15
CA PHE A 26 3.64 20.65 3.11
C PHE A 26 3.62 22.12 3.52
N LEU A 27 4.14 23.00 2.66
CA LEU A 27 4.05 24.44 2.85
C LEU A 27 2.69 24.95 2.38
N LEU A 28 1.94 25.58 3.29
CA LEU A 28 0.63 26.16 3.06
C LEU A 28 0.70 27.66 3.35
N GLY A 29 1.33 28.41 2.44
CA GLY A 29 1.63 29.83 2.64
C GLY A 29 2.68 30.02 3.73
N SER A 30 2.31 30.68 4.84
CA SER A 30 3.18 30.86 6.02
C SER A 30 3.09 29.73 7.04
N ALA A 31 2.22 28.73 6.82
CA ALA A 31 2.05 27.58 7.70
C ALA A 31 2.68 26.32 7.10
N SER A 32 2.94 25.32 7.94
CA SER A 32 3.38 23.99 7.51
C SER A 32 2.49 22.91 8.12
N ALA A 33 2.17 21.89 7.33
CA ALA A 33 1.40 20.73 7.77
C ALA A 33 2.20 19.45 7.48
N ALA A 34 2.32 18.58 8.48
CA ALA A 34 2.84 17.23 8.30
C ALA A 34 1.67 16.25 8.23
N ILE A 35 1.70 15.38 7.22
CA ILE A 35 0.78 14.25 7.12
C ILE A 35 1.58 12.96 7.13
N THR A 36 0.89 11.84 7.32
CA THR A 36 1.49 10.51 7.21
C THR A 36 0.58 9.65 6.37
N ALA A 37 1.16 8.73 5.60
CA ALA A 37 0.40 7.76 4.82
C ALA A 37 0.43 6.38 5.47
N SER A 38 -0.53 5.54 5.12
CA SER A 38 -0.46 4.10 5.39
C SER A 38 -0.85 3.40 4.10
N VAL A 39 -0.06 2.41 3.68
CA VAL A 39 -0.22 1.77 2.37
C VAL A 39 -0.45 0.28 2.56
N GLY A 40 -1.48 -0.25 1.92
CA GLY A 40 -1.73 -1.69 1.85
C GLY A 40 -1.38 -2.21 0.46
N ILE A 41 -0.72 -3.37 0.43
CA ILE A 41 -0.25 -3.99 -0.81
C ILE A 41 -0.90 -5.37 -0.92
N ALA A 42 -1.54 -5.63 -2.06
CA ALA A 42 -2.03 -6.96 -2.42
C ALA A 42 -1.45 -7.33 -3.79
N LEU A 43 -0.95 -8.56 -3.92
CA LEU A 43 -0.28 -9.02 -5.13
C LEU A 43 -1.22 -9.89 -5.96
N TYR A 44 -1.30 -9.58 -7.25
CA TYR A 44 -1.95 -10.47 -8.21
C TYR A 44 -1.06 -11.67 -8.47
N ARG A 45 -1.65 -12.87 -8.44
CA ARG A 45 -0.97 -14.12 -8.77
C ARG A 45 -1.37 -14.59 -10.17
N PRO A 46 -0.42 -14.83 -11.09
CA PRO A 46 -0.72 -15.21 -12.48
C PRO A 46 -1.56 -16.49 -12.64
N GLU A 47 -1.50 -17.39 -11.68
CA GLU A 47 -2.27 -18.64 -11.65
C GLU A 47 -3.78 -18.45 -11.40
N LEU A 48 -4.21 -17.26 -10.96
CA LEU A 48 -5.62 -16.96 -10.70
C LEU A 48 -6.30 -16.37 -11.95
N PRO A 49 -7.57 -16.74 -12.23
CA PRO A 49 -8.29 -16.20 -13.37
C PRO A 49 -8.53 -14.70 -13.19
N ALA A 50 -8.06 -13.91 -14.13
CA ALA A 50 -8.27 -12.46 -14.15
C ALA A 50 -9.75 -12.14 -14.43
N ASN A 51 -10.52 -11.95 -13.36
CA ASN A 51 -11.93 -11.60 -13.40
C ASN A 51 -12.28 -10.49 -12.38
N LEU A 52 -13.54 -10.03 -12.42
CA LEU A 52 -14.00 -8.95 -11.55
C LEU A 52 -13.94 -9.33 -10.07
N ASP A 53 -14.26 -10.58 -9.73
CA ASP A 53 -14.24 -11.06 -8.34
C ASP A 53 -12.83 -11.04 -7.76
N LEU A 54 -11.82 -11.45 -8.54
CA LEU A 54 -10.43 -11.38 -8.15
C LEU A 54 -9.98 -9.93 -7.95
N ALA A 55 -10.33 -9.03 -8.86
CA ALA A 55 -10.01 -7.62 -8.73
C ALA A 55 -10.64 -7.00 -7.47
N MET A 56 -11.91 -7.30 -7.19
CA MET A 56 -12.59 -6.87 -5.96
C MET A 56 -11.94 -7.46 -4.70
N ASN A 57 -11.52 -8.73 -4.75
CA ASN A 57 -10.85 -9.37 -3.62
C ASN A 57 -9.49 -8.70 -3.34
N LEU A 58 -8.66 -8.49 -4.36
CA LEU A 58 -7.36 -7.81 -4.22
C LEU A 58 -7.51 -6.41 -3.63
N LEU A 59 -8.54 -5.65 -4.04
CA LEU A 59 -8.83 -4.34 -3.44
C LEU A 59 -9.17 -4.45 -1.95
N ARG A 60 -10.03 -5.41 -1.57
CA ARG A 60 -10.40 -5.64 -0.17
C ARG A 60 -9.20 -6.06 0.68
N GLN A 61 -8.32 -6.91 0.13
CA GLN A 61 -7.09 -7.34 0.77
C GLN A 61 -6.14 -6.16 0.98
N ALA A 62 -5.95 -5.32 -0.04
CA ALA A 62 -5.13 -4.12 0.06
C ALA A 62 -5.69 -3.13 1.09
N ASP A 63 -7.01 -2.91 1.11
CA ASP A 63 -7.65 -2.05 2.12
C ASP A 63 -7.46 -2.58 3.55
N ALA A 64 -7.61 -3.89 3.75
CA ALA A 64 -7.36 -4.53 5.04
C ALA A 64 -5.90 -4.38 5.48
N ALA A 65 -4.95 -4.58 4.56
CA ALA A 65 -3.52 -4.39 4.81
C ALA A 65 -3.19 -2.94 5.16
N MET A 66 -3.78 -1.97 4.44
CA MET A 66 -3.64 -0.55 4.71
C MET A 66 -4.17 -0.20 6.11
N TYR A 67 -5.34 -0.73 6.47
CA TYR A 67 -5.94 -0.48 7.77
C TYR A 67 -5.10 -1.07 8.91
N ALA A 68 -4.55 -2.27 8.72
CA ALA A 68 -3.60 -2.85 9.67
C ALA A 68 -2.35 -1.97 9.83
N ALA A 69 -1.75 -1.51 8.73
CA ALA A 69 -0.61 -0.59 8.77
C ALA A 69 -0.93 0.71 9.54
N LYS A 70 -2.14 1.24 9.35
CA LYS A 70 -2.64 2.43 10.06
C LYS A 70 -2.76 2.21 11.57
N GLN A 71 -3.18 1.01 12.00
CA GLN A 71 -3.30 0.68 13.42
C GLN A 71 -1.95 0.39 14.10
N THR A 72 -0.98 -0.15 13.37
CA THR A 72 0.31 -0.56 13.95
C THR A 72 1.39 0.53 13.98
N GLY A 73 1.03 1.80 13.82
CA GLY A 73 1.96 2.92 13.98
C GLY A 73 1.82 4.08 13.00
N LYS A 74 0.91 4.01 12.01
CA LYS A 74 0.85 4.94 10.85
C LYS A 74 2.22 5.03 10.15
N ASN A 75 2.30 5.82 9.07
CA ASN A 75 3.55 6.06 8.34
C ASN A 75 4.32 4.79 7.91
N ASN A 76 3.59 3.74 7.54
CA ASN A 76 4.17 2.45 7.16
C ASN A 76 3.28 1.72 6.15
N TRP A 77 3.79 0.62 5.59
CA TRP A 77 3.09 -0.24 4.65
C TRP A 77 2.96 -1.67 5.17
N ARG A 78 2.01 -2.43 4.63
CA ARG A 78 1.88 -3.89 4.87
C ARG A 78 1.42 -4.63 3.63
N PHE A 79 1.88 -5.87 3.52
CA PHE A 79 1.37 -6.84 2.55
C PHE A 79 0.13 -7.55 3.11
N ALA A 80 -0.84 -7.86 2.26
CA ALA A 80 -2.01 -8.67 2.61
C ALA A 80 -1.61 -10.10 3.02
N GLU A 81 -0.56 -10.65 2.43
CA GLU A 81 0.01 -11.95 2.74
C GLU A 81 0.46 -12.04 4.21
N GLN A 82 0.96 -10.94 4.78
CA GLN A 82 1.36 -10.87 6.19
C GLN A 82 0.18 -10.95 7.17
N LEU A 83 -1.05 -10.78 6.66
CA LEU A 83 -2.30 -10.92 7.41
C LEU A 83 -3.00 -12.26 7.14
N GLY A 84 -2.39 -13.14 6.32
CA GLY A 84 -3.03 -14.38 5.88
C GLY A 84 -4.18 -14.15 4.88
N LEU A 85 -4.16 -13.01 4.17
CA LEU A 85 -5.20 -12.63 3.24
C LEU A 85 -4.84 -12.85 1.77
N GLY A 86 -3.59 -13.23 1.45
CA GLY A 86 -3.09 -13.38 0.06
C GLY A 86 -2.78 -14.81 -0.37
#